data_AF-A0A2G8L8A8-F1
#
_entry.id   AF-A0A2G8L8A8-F1
#
_cell.length_a   1.000
_cell.length_b   1.000
_cell.length_c   1.000
_cell.angle_alpha   90.00
_cell.angle_beta   90.00
_cell.angle_gamma   90.00
#
_symmetry.space_group_name_H-M   'P 1'
#
loop_
_entity.id
_entity.type
_entity.pdbx_description
1 polymer ?
#
loop_
_entity_poly.entity_id
_entity_poly.type
_entity_poly.pdbx_seq_one_letter_code
_entity_poly.pdbx_strand_id
1 'polypeptide(L)'
;QDPPGQSTVLATQELLRLTEANPEGLETVDAVKDFHIDDMELVEQYKEMQNLDVTIGQFDCLGCSQFDDHFATFSKKMKMFEDQEHFNFLSCDDSLQLIPEYHQRIQVLQELGHISNKKILELKGRVACEMNIHELLITELIFRNILSPLEPGEIAALLSCTVFQDWKGSKPDLKELETLKQVSSNLFDLNFFTWKMDQNMFYVL
;
A
#
# COMPACT_ATOMS: atom_id res chain seq x y z
N GLN A 1 -18.89 -45.48 19.13
CA GLN A 1 -17.69 -45.19 18.32
C GLN A 1 -17.14 -46.54 17.93
N ASP A 2 -17.09 -46.85 16.64
CA ASP A 2 -16.53 -48.12 16.19
C ASP A 2 -15.03 -48.14 16.49
N PRO A 3 -14.48 -49.31 16.90
CA PRO A 3 -13.06 -49.42 17.18
C PRO A 3 -12.24 -49.12 15.92
N PRO A 4 -11.03 -48.54 16.08
CA PRO A 4 -10.14 -48.29 14.96
C PRO A 4 -9.88 -49.58 14.18
N GLY A 5 -9.85 -49.47 12.85
CA GLY A 5 -9.55 -50.59 11.97
C GLY A 5 -8.19 -51.24 12.26
N GLN A 6 -8.03 -52.49 11.84
CA GLN A 6 -6.83 -53.27 12.12
C GLN A 6 -5.54 -52.61 11.56
N SER A 7 -5.64 -51.90 10.44
CA SER A 7 -4.52 -51.14 9.85
C SER A 7 -4.06 -49.99 10.74
N THR A 8 -4.98 -49.24 11.35
CA THR A 8 -4.64 -48.16 12.29
C THR A 8 -4.05 -48.69 13.58
N VAL A 9 -4.51 -49.86 14.07
CA VAL A 9 -3.92 -50.52 15.24
C VAL A 9 -2.46 -50.93 14.97
N LEU A 10 -2.20 -51.55 13.82
CA LEU A 10 -0.84 -51.97 13.43
C LEU A 10 0.10 -50.77 13.20
N ALA A 11 -0.36 -49.72 12.52
CA ALA A 11 0.43 -48.50 12.33
C ALA A 11 0.78 -47.84 13.67
N THR A 12 -0.19 -47.75 14.60
CA THR A 12 0.05 -47.20 15.93
C THR A 12 1.07 -48.03 16.71
N GLN A 13 0.99 -49.36 16.65
CA GLN A 13 1.95 -50.24 17.31
C GLN A 13 3.37 -50.06 16.75
N GLU A 14 3.51 -49.93 15.43
CA GLU A 14 4.82 -49.75 14.83
C GLU A 14 5.40 -48.36 15.13
N LEU A 15 4.57 -47.31 15.13
CA LEU A 15 4.99 -45.97 15.56
C LEU A 15 5.44 -45.95 17.02
N LEU A 16 4.73 -46.67 17.90
CA LEU A 16 5.12 -46.80 19.30
C LEU A 16 6.47 -47.50 19.43
N ARG A 17 6.66 -48.63 18.73
CA ARG A 17 7.93 -49.37 18.69
C ARG A 17 9.08 -48.49 18.22
N LEU A 18 8.86 -47.67 17.18
CA LEU A 18 9.86 -46.75 16.65
C LEU A 18 10.18 -45.62 17.63
N THR A 19 9.18 -45.10 18.34
CA THR A 19 9.38 -44.03 19.34
C THR A 19 10.17 -44.56 20.54
N GLU A 20 9.82 -45.75 21.06
CA GLU A 20 10.50 -46.38 22.19
C GLU A 20 11.95 -46.76 21.85
N ALA A 21 12.22 -47.17 20.61
CA ALA A 21 13.57 -47.48 20.14
C ALA A 21 14.46 -46.24 19.95
N ASN A 22 13.87 -45.04 19.88
CA ASN A 22 14.57 -43.78 19.60
C ASN A 22 14.19 -42.69 20.63
N PRO A 23 14.62 -42.82 21.90
CA PRO A 23 14.20 -41.93 22.98
C PRO A 23 14.69 -40.48 22.81
N GLU A 24 15.80 -40.28 22.10
CA GLU A 24 16.35 -38.96 21.76
C GLU A 24 15.79 -38.40 20.43
N GLY A 25 14.82 -39.07 19.83
CA GLY A 25 14.26 -38.74 18.52
C GLY A 25 14.88 -39.53 17.37
N LEU A 26 14.25 -39.43 16.21
CA LEU A 26 14.71 -40.07 14.97
C LEU A 26 15.89 -39.31 14.37
N GLU A 27 16.72 -40.01 13.60
CA GLU A 27 17.79 -39.39 12.82
C GLU A 27 17.21 -38.32 11.88
N THR A 28 17.81 -37.13 11.91
CA THR A 28 17.35 -35.99 11.12
C THR A 28 17.86 -36.08 9.69
N VAL A 29 17.02 -35.64 8.75
CA VAL A 29 17.33 -35.60 7.31
C VAL A 29 18.02 -34.27 6.98
N ASP A 30 19.10 -34.31 6.21
CA ASP A 30 19.73 -33.11 5.66
C ASP A 30 18.93 -32.67 4.44
N ALA A 31 18.15 -31.60 4.61
CA ALA A 31 17.19 -31.18 3.60
C ALA A 31 17.83 -30.87 2.24
N VAL A 32 19.08 -30.38 2.22
CA VAL A 32 19.77 -30.03 0.97
C VAL A 32 20.40 -31.28 0.34
N LYS A 33 21.07 -32.11 1.14
CA LYS A 33 21.78 -33.28 0.62
C LYS A 33 20.85 -34.42 0.24
N ASP A 34 19.84 -34.71 1.06
CA ASP A 34 18.99 -35.89 0.92
C ASP A 34 17.85 -35.68 -0.09
N PHE A 35 17.40 -34.43 -0.26
CA PHE A 35 16.41 -34.07 -1.29
C PHE A 35 17.03 -33.44 -2.55
N HIS A 36 18.36 -33.30 -2.60
CA HIS A 36 19.09 -32.71 -3.75
C HIS A 36 18.54 -31.33 -4.16
N ILE A 37 18.44 -30.41 -3.19
CA ILE A 37 17.96 -29.05 -3.43
C ILE A 37 19.11 -28.19 -3.97
N ASP A 38 18.97 -27.71 -5.20
CA ASP A 38 19.99 -26.92 -5.91
C ASP A 38 19.63 -25.42 -6.02
N ASP A 39 18.48 -25.01 -5.48
CA ASP A 39 18.07 -23.61 -5.47
C ASP A 39 18.97 -22.78 -4.55
N MET A 40 19.64 -21.78 -5.12
CA MET A 40 20.66 -21.01 -4.43
C MET A 40 20.10 -20.24 -3.22
N GLU A 41 18.92 -19.64 -3.36
CA GLU A 41 18.29 -18.85 -2.28
C GLU A 41 17.89 -19.76 -1.12
N LEU A 42 17.26 -20.90 -1.42
CA LEU A 42 16.88 -21.88 -0.39
C LEU A 42 18.10 -22.49 0.31
N VAL A 43 19.17 -22.78 -0.42
CA VAL A 43 20.41 -23.31 0.16
C VAL A 43 21.09 -22.28 1.07
N GLU A 44 21.07 -20.99 0.70
CA GLU A 44 21.59 -19.92 1.57
C GLU A 44 20.78 -19.79 2.86
N GLN A 45 19.45 -19.75 2.77
CA GLN A 45 18.56 -19.70 3.93
C GLN A 45 18.74 -20.92 4.84
N TYR A 46 18.88 -22.12 4.27
CA TYR A 46 19.12 -23.34 5.04
C TYR A 46 20.44 -23.30 5.80
N LYS A 47 21.51 -22.79 5.16
CA LYS A 47 22.80 -22.60 5.84
C LYS A 47 22.72 -21.55 6.95
N GLU A 48 21.98 -20.47 6.73
CA GLU A 48 21.76 -19.45 7.76
C GLU A 48 21.03 -20.04 8.96
N MET A 49 19.98 -20.83 8.73
CA MET A 49 19.26 -21.56 9.77
C MET A 49 20.19 -22.50 10.56
N GLN A 50 21.06 -23.26 9.88
CA GLN A 50 22.03 -24.13 10.55
C GLN A 50 23.03 -23.32 11.39
N ASN A 51 23.50 -22.17 10.88
CA ASN A 51 24.39 -21.28 11.63
C ASN A 51 23.70 -20.69 12.86
N LEU A 52 22.43 -20.32 12.74
CA LEU A 52 21.60 -19.86 13.84
C LEU A 52 21.44 -20.94 14.92
N ASP A 53 21.19 -22.19 14.53
CA ASP A 53 21.07 -23.31 15.47
C ASP A 53 22.36 -23.52 16.28
N VAL A 54 23.51 -23.51 15.60
CA VAL A 54 24.83 -23.55 16.26
C VAL A 54 25.03 -22.37 17.19
N THR A 55 24.63 -21.17 16.76
CA THR A 55 24.77 -19.94 17.56
C THR A 55 23.87 -19.97 18.79
N ILE A 56 22.63 -20.45 18.64
CA ILE A 56 21.68 -20.60 19.74
C ILE A 56 22.25 -21.56 20.80
N GLY A 57 22.82 -22.68 20.36
CA GLY A 57 23.48 -23.65 21.25
C GLY A 57 24.64 -23.09 22.06
N GLN A 58 25.22 -21.95 21.68
CA GLN A 58 26.33 -21.31 22.41
C GLN A 58 25.87 -20.42 23.58
N PHE A 59 24.57 -20.15 23.73
CA PHE A 59 24.09 -19.30 24.80
C PHE A 59 24.05 -20.02 26.15
N ASP A 60 24.70 -19.45 27.16
CA ASP A 60 24.75 -19.97 28.53
C ASP A 60 23.36 -20.11 29.19
N CYS A 61 22.37 -19.34 28.72
CA CYS A 61 21.02 -19.38 29.29
C CYS A 61 20.31 -20.73 29.07
N LEU A 62 20.69 -21.50 28.04
CA LEU A 62 20.13 -22.82 27.78
C LEU A 62 20.47 -23.84 28.88
N GLY A 63 21.55 -23.60 29.64
CA GLY A 63 21.92 -24.39 30.82
C GLY A 63 21.28 -23.91 32.13
N CYS A 64 20.44 -22.87 32.10
CA CYS A 64 19.84 -22.29 33.29
C CYS A 64 18.72 -23.18 33.86
N SER A 65 18.80 -23.53 35.14
CA SER A 65 17.76 -24.33 35.82
C SER A 65 16.41 -23.61 35.99
N GLN A 66 16.38 -22.29 35.81
CA GLN A 66 15.17 -21.46 35.85
C GLN A 66 14.92 -20.77 34.50
N PHE A 67 15.36 -21.41 33.40
CA PHE A 67 15.25 -20.84 32.06
C PHE A 67 13.82 -20.40 31.75
N ASP A 68 12.82 -21.22 32.02
CA ASP A 68 11.42 -20.92 31.70
C ASP A 68 10.93 -19.62 32.37
N ASP A 69 11.25 -19.43 33.66
CA ASP A 69 10.85 -18.23 34.41
C ASP A 69 11.59 -16.97 33.93
N HIS A 70 12.90 -17.08 33.68
CA HIS A 70 13.71 -16.00 33.15
C HIS A 70 13.30 -15.61 31.74
N PHE A 71 13.07 -16.60 30.87
CA PHE A 71 12.62 -16.41 29.50
C PHE A 71 11.22 -15.79 29.46
N ALA A 72 10.29 -16.26 30.31
CA ALA A 72 8.96 -15.65 30.43
C ALA A 72 9.04 -14.17 30.87
N THR A 73 9.93 -13.84 31.79
CA THR A 73 10.15 -12.45 32.23
C THR A 73 10.78 -11.61 31.12
N PHE A 74 11.78 -12.14 30.42
CA PHE A 74 12.42 -11.48 29.29
C PHE A 74 11.45 -11.25 28.14
N SER A 75 10.65 -12.25 27.78
CA SER A 75 9.63 -12.17 26.74
C SER A 75 8.58 -11.09 27.04
N LYS A 76 8.11 -10.99 28.29
CA LYS A 76 7.23 -9.90 28.72
C LYS A 76 7.88 -8.54 28.52
N LYS A 77 9.16 -8.40 28.90
CA LYS A 77 9.91 -7.15 28.74
C LYS A 77 10.09 -6.78 27.26
N MET A 78 10.41 -7.75 26.41
CA MET A 78 10.52 -7.54 24.95
C MET A 78 9.20 -7.07 24.36
N LYS A 79 8.09 -7.71 24.72
CA LYS A 79 6.75 -7.27 24.28
C LYS A 79 6.46 -5.83 24.70
N MET A 80 6.83 -5.44 25.93
CA MET A 80 6.65 -4.05 26.36
C MET A 80 7.50 -3.06 25.54
N PHE A 81 8.70 -3.44 25.11
CA PHE A 81 9.51 -2.62 24.22
C PHE A 81 8.91 -2.52 22.81
N GLU A 82 8.44 -3.62 22.25
CA GLU A 82 7.75 -3.64 20.95
C GLU A 82 6.48 -2.77 20.98
N ASP A 83 5.68 -2.89 22.04
CA ASP A 83 4.49 -2.07 22.25
C ASP A 83 4.87 -0.59 22.34
N GLN A 84 5.95 -0.26 23.07
CA GLN A 84 6.45 1.12 23.20
C GLN A 84 6.90 1.68 21.83
N GLU A 85 7.64 0.92 21.04
CA GLU A 85 8.05 1.33 19.69
C GLU A 85 6.84 1.52 18.78
N HIS A 86 5.86 0.62 18.84
CA HIS A 86 4.63 0.72 18.08
C HIS A 86 3.84 1.98 18.45
N PHE A 87 3.66 2.27 19.73
CA PHE A 87 2.96 3.48 20.18
C PHE A 87 3.72 4.76 19.82
N ASN A 88 5.05 4.74 19.87
CA ASN A 88 5.87 5.87 19.42
C ASN A 88 5.69 6.12 17.91
N PHE A 89 5.66 5.05 17.10
CA PHE A 89 5.38 5.16 15.67
C PHE A 89 3.99 5.75 15.41
N LEU A 90 2.95 5.23 16.06
CA LEU A 90 1.58 5.74 15.94
C LEU A 90 1.42 7.20 16.41
N SER A 91 2.30 7.66 17.29
CA SER A 91 2.32 9.05 17.75
C SER A 91 3.06 9.99 16.79
N CYS A 92 3.81 9.45 15.82
CA CYS A 92 4.50 10.22 14.80
C CYS A 92 3.56 10.54 13.63
N ASP A 93 3.75 11.70 13.00
CA ASP A 93 3.07 12.07 11.76
C ASP A 93 3.35 11.08 10.62
N ASP A 94 4.46 10.34 10.68
CA ASP A 94 4.81 9.27 9.73
C ASP A 94 3.80 8.11 9.74
N SER A 95 3.03 7.94 10.82
CA SER A 95 1.92 6.98 10.85
C SER A 95 0.71 7.44 10.03
N LEU A 96 0.64 8.73 9.70
CA LEU A 96 -0.46 9.34 8.96
C LEU A 96 -0.17 9.30 7.46
N GLN A 97 -0.43 8.13 6.85
CA GLN A 97 -0.17 7.86 5.42
C GLN A 97 -0.75 8.92 4.45
N LEU A 98 -1.79 9.65 4.84
CA LEU A 98 -2.47 10.63 3.98
C LEU A 98 -1.93 12.07 4.11
N ILE A 99 -1.05 12.35 5.06
CA ILE A 99 -0.49 13.70 5.27
C ILE A 99 0.32 14.20 4.06
N PRO A 100 1.16 13.39 3.40
CA PRO A 100 1.88 13.82 2.20
C PRO A 100 0.94 14.24 1.07
N GLU A 101 -0.09 13.43 0.80
CA GLU A 101 -1.10 13.71 -0.22
C GLU A 101 -1.91 14.97 0.11
N TYR A 102 -2.29 15.15 1.39
CA TYR A 102 -2.96 16.37 1.84
C TYR A 102 -2.15 17.63 1.54
N HIS A 103 -0.84 17.62 1.84
CA HIS A 103 0.03 18.77 1.57
C HIS A 103 0.14 19.08 0.07
N GLN A 104 0.21 18.06 -0.77
CA GLN A 104 0.22 18.22 -2.22
C GLN A 104 -1.08 18.85 -2.73
N ARG A 105 -2.24 18.36 -2.27
CA ARG A 105 -3.54 18.93 -2.61
C ARG A 105 -3.64 20.40 -2.17
N ILE A 106 -3.16 20.72 -0.97
CA ILE A 106 -3.08 22.12 -0.50
C ILE A 106 -2.19 22.97 -1.43
N GLN A 107 -1.04 22.46 -1.86
CA GLN A 107 -0.15 23.18 -2.77
C GLN A 107 -0.83 23.46 -4.12
N VAL A 108 -1.50 22.48 -4.72
CA VAL A 108 -2.25 22.67 -5.98
C VAL A 108 -3.32 23.74 -5.82
N LEU A 109 -4.08 23.70 -4.71
CA LEU A 109 -5.11 24.71 -4.44
C LEU A 109 -4.51 26.12 -4.24
N GLN A 110 -3.30 26.23 -3.68
CA GLN A 110 -2.57 27.49 -3.54
C GLN A 110 -2.12 28.04 -4.89
N GLU A 111 -1.53 27.19 -5.74
CA GLU A 111 -1.04 27.58 -7.06
C GLU A 111 -2.16 27.99 -8.02
N LEU A 112 -3.31 27.32 -7.95
CA LEU A 112 -4.50 27.68 -8.72
C LEU A 112 -5.23 28.92 -8.15
N GLY A 113 -4.85 29.37 -6.95
CA GLY A 113 -5.42 30.55 -6.28
C GLY A 113 -6.79 30.30 -5.66
N HIS A 114 -7.10 29.05 -5.31
CA HIS A 114 -8.32 28.68 -4.56
C HIS A 114 -8.18 28.96 -3.07
N ILE A 115 -6.95 28.86 -2.55
CA ILE A 115 -6.58 29.26 -1.19
C ILE A 115 -5.31 30.11 -1.23
N SER A 116 -5.13 30.99 -0.25
CA SER A 116 -3.90 31.77 -0.11
C SER A 116 -2.76 30.97 0.54
N ASN A 117 -1.56 31.55 0.53
CA ASN A 117 -0.39 31.05 1.27
C ASN A 117 -0.65 30.90 2.78
N LYS A 118 -1.63 31.63 3.33
CA LYS A 118 -2.07 31.52 4.73
C LYS A 118 -3.20 30.49 4.94
N LYS A 119 -3.47 29.65 3.92
CA LYS A 119 -4.56 28.66 3.89
C LYS A 119 -5.95 29.27 4.11
N ILE A 120 -6.15 30.52 3.68
CA ILE A 120 -7.44 31.21 3.72
C ILE A 120 -8.13 31.02 2.38
N LEU A 121 -9.43 30.71 2.39
CA LEU A 121 -10.23 30.46 1.19
C LEU A 121 -10.43 31.74 0.35
N GLU A 122 -10.05 31.67 -0.92
CA GLU A 122 -10.18 32.75 -1.88
C GLU A 122 -11.50 32.69 -2.65
N LEU A 123 -11.77 33.67 -3.50
CA LEU A 123 -13.01 33.72 -4.29
C LEU A 123 -13.16 32.48 -5.20
N LYS A 124 -12.10 32.06 -5.88
CA LYS A 124 -12.10 30.82 -6.69
C LYS A 124 -12.49 29.61 -5.84
N GLY A 125 -11.91 29.48 -4.65
CA GLY A 125 -12.22 28.38 -3.75
C GLY A 125 -13.68 28.39 -3.29
N ARG A 126 -14.24 29.57 -2.98
CA ARG A 126 -15.68 29.68 -2.66
C ARG A 126 -16.57 29.27 -3.82
N VAL A 127 -16.23 29.65 -5.05
CA VAL A 127 -16.99 29.23 -6.24
C VAL A 127 -16.85 27.73 -6.47
N ALA A 128 -15.66 27.16 -6.27
CA ALA A 128 -15.45 25.71 -6.38
C ALA A 128 -16.26 24.93 -5.34
N CYS A 129 -16.43 25.45 -4.12
CA CYS A 129 -17.28 24.82 -3.10
C CYS A 129 -18.77 24.70 -3.49
N GLU A 130 -19.24 25.50 -4.46
CA GLU A 130 -20.61 25.42 -4.98
C GLU A 130 -20.76 24.39 -6.12
N MET A 131 -19.65 23.79 -6.58
CA MET A 131 -19.65 22.79 -7.65
C MET A 131 -19.65 21.38 -7.05
N ASN A 132 -20.53 20.52 -7.55
CA ASN A 132 -20.67 19.14 -7.03
C ASN A 132 -19.81 18.10 -7.78
N ILE A 133 -19.33 18.42 -8.99
CA ILE A 133 -18.58 17.50 -9.84
C ILE A 133 -17.47 18.29 -10.55
N HIS A 134 -16.23 17.76 -10.55
CA HIS A 134 -15.06 18.35 -11.21
C HIS A 134 -14.90 19.86 -10.92
N GLU A 135 -14.99 20.21 -9.63
CA GLU A 135 -15.10 21.57 -9.11
C GLU A 135 -13.95 22.48 -9.53
N LEU A 136 -12.71 21.97 -9.52
CA LEU A 136 -11.53 22.74 -9.95
C LEU A 136 -11.56 23.04 -11.45
N LEU A 137 -11.93 22.05 -12.26
CA LEU A 137 -11.99 22.16 -13.70
C LEU A 137 -13.01 23.22 -14.12
N ILE A 138 -14.25 23.09 -13.63
CA ILE A 138 -15.35 23.99 -13.98
C ILE A 138 -15.04 25.41 -13.49
N THR A 139 -14.51 25.55 -12.28
CA THR A 139 -14.11 26.86 -11.74
C THR A 139 -13.03 27.51 -12.59
N GLU A 140 -12.03 26.76 -13.05
CA GLU A 140 -11.00 27.30 -13.94
C GLU A 140 -11.55 27.68 -15.32
N LEU A 141 -12.49 26.93 -15.88
CA LEU A 141 -13.18 27.31 -17.13
C LEU A 141 -13.90 28.66 -17.00
N ILE A 142 -14.56 28.89 -15.86
CA ILE A 142 -15.24 30.16 -15.54
C ILE A 142 -14.22 31.29 -15.39
N PHE A 143 -13.21 31.12 -14.53
CA PHE A 143 -12.25 32.19 -14.22
C PHE A 143 -11.27 32.51 -15.35
N ARG A 144 -11.01 31.57 -16.26
CA ARG A 144 -10.25 31.80 -17.49
C ARG A 144 -11.11 32.35 -18.62
N ASN A 145 -12.39 32.62 -18.37
CA ASN A 145 -13.34 33.16 -19.33
C ASN A 145 -13.49 32.29 -20.59
N ILE A 146 -13.34 30.96 -20.45
CA ILE A 146 -13.41 30.02 -21.58
C ILE A 146 -14.86 29.80 -22.02
N LEU A 147 -15.82 29.90 -21.09
CA LEU A 147 -17.24 29.66 -21.37
C LEU A 147 -17.94 30.86 -22.02
N SER A 148 -17.53 32.09 -21.69
CA SER A 148 -18.18 33.32 -22.15
C SER A 148 -18.29 33.51 -23.67
N PRO A 149 -17.30 33.13 -24.51
CA PRO A 149 -17.43 33.27 -25.95
C PRO A 149 -18.20 32.13 -26.64
N LEU A 150 -18.59 31.08 -25.91
CA LEU A 150 -19.24 29.89 -26.48
C LEU A 150 -20.77 30.05 -26.52
N GLU A 151 -21.40 29.49 -27.55
CA GLU A 151 -22.86 29.40 -27.62
C GLU A 151 -23.40 28.44 -26.55
N PRO A 152 -24.65 28.62 -26.05
CA PRO A 152 -25.21 27.76 -25.01
C PRO A 152 -25.16 26.26 -25.34
N GLY A 153 -25.31 25.90 -26.62
CA GLY A 153 -25.19 24.52 -27.09
C GLY A 153 -23.77 23.97 -26.99
N GLU A 154 -22.75 24.80 -27.25
CA GLU A 154 -21.34 24.44 -27.11
C GLU A 154 -20.95 24.29 -25.63
N ILE A 155 -21.45 25.16 -24.75
CA ILE A 155 -21.26 25.05 -23.29
C ILE A 155 -21.88 23.74 -22.78
N ALA A 156 -23.12 23.44 -23.19
CA ALA A 156 -23.79 22.20 -22.81
C ALA A 156 -23.05 20.96 -23.31
N ALA A 157 -22.55 20.99 -24.56
CA ALA A 157 -21.73 19.91 -25.12
C ALA A 157 -20.43 19.72 -24.32
N LEU A 158 -19.73 20.81 -23.99
CA LEU A 158 -18.50 20.77 -23.20
C LEU A 158 -18.72 20.19 -21.80
N LEU A 159 -19.73 20.68 -21.07
CA LEU A 159 -20.04 20.21 -19.73
C LEU A 159 -20.66 18.80 -19.72
N SER A 160 -21.24 18.34 -20.82
CA SER A 160 -21.69 16.95 -20.92
C SER A 160 -20.55 15.95 -20.73
N CYS A 161 -19.33 16.32 -21.15
CA CYS A 161 -18.12 15.51 -20.96
C CYS A 161 -17.71 15.38 -19.49
N THR A 162 -18.10 16.32 -18.61
CA THR A 162 -17.77 16.24 -17.17
C THR A 162 -18.76 15.36 -16.39
N VAL A 163 -19.89 14.98 -16.98
CA VAL A 163 -20.92 14.17 -16.31
C VAL A 163 -20.91 12.73 -16.80
N PHE A 164 -20.54 12.51 -18.06
CA PHE A 164 -20.57 11.19 -18.69
C PHE A 164 -19.19 10.51 -18.65
N GLN A 165 -19.05 9.49 -17.81
CA GLN A 165 -17.77 8.76 -17.58
C GLN A 165 -17.68 7.41 -18.32
N ASP A 166 -18.75 6.98 -19.01
CA ASP A 166 -18.77 5.67 -19.69
C ASP A 166 -18.12 5.73 -21.08
N TRP A 167 -17.16 4.85 -21.32
CA TRP A 167 -16.56 4.71 -22.65
C TRP A 167 -17.48 3.91 -23.60
N LYS A 168 -18.00 4.56 -24.65
CA LYS A 168 -18.85 3.90 -25.66
C LYS A 168 -18.14 3.54 -26.98
N GLY A 169 -16.81 3.60 -27.04
CA GLY A 169 -16.02 3.04 -28.16
C GLY A 169 -16.11 3.77 -29.51
N SER A 170 -17.01 4.75 -29.67
CA SER A 170 -17.10 5.57 -30.87
C SER A 170 -16.57 6.99 -30.61
N LYS A 171 -15.58 7.41 -31.40
CA LYS A 171 -15.17 8.82 -31.44
C LYS A 171 -16.21 9.59 -32.25
N PRO A 172 -16.89 10.61 -31.68
CA PRO A 172 -17.76 11.47 -32.47
C PRO A 172 -16.92 12.22 -33.52
N ASP A 173 -17.46 12.37 -34.74
CA ASP A 173 -16.78 13.08 -35.82
C ASP A 173 -16.85 14.59 -35.55
N LEU A 174 -15.90 15.12 -34.79
CA LEU A 174 -15.82 16.53 -34.35
C LEU A 174 -15.32 17.47 -35.49
N LYS A 175 -15.80 17.27 -36.72
CA LYS A 175 -15.31 18.01 -37.90
C LYS A 175 -15.75 19.47 -37.97
N GLU A 176 -16.73 19.90 -37.18
CA GLU A 176 -17.35 21.23 -37.34
C GLU A 176 -17.12 22.20 -36.17
N LEU A 177 -16.34 21.84 -35.15
CA LEU A 177 -16.17 22.68 -33.96
C LEU A 177 -14.69 22.97 -33.69
N GLU A 178 -14.10 23.88 -34.47
CA GLU A 178 -12.76 24.43 -34.22
C GLU A 178 -12.62 25.01 -32.81
N THR A 179 -13.70 25.61 -32.28
CA THR A 179 -13.85 26.07 -30.89
C THR A 179 -13.63 24.93 -29.89
N LEU A 180 -14.20 23.75 -30.09
CA LEU A 180 -14.02 22.62 -29.16
C LEU A 180 -12.60 22.03 -29.21
N LYS A 181 -11.90 22.13 -30.35
CA LYS A 181 -10.48 21.74 -30.42
C LYS A 181 -9.59 22.69 -29.62
N GLN A 182 -9.86 23.99 -29.70
CA GLN A 182 -9.14 24.99 -28.89
C GLN A 182 -9.42 24.80 -27.39
N VAL A 183 -10.67 24.55 -27.02
CA VAL A 183 -11.06 24.26 -25.64
C VAL A 183 -10.42 22.95 -25.15
N SER A 184 -10.36 21.91 -26.00
CA SER A 184 -9.64 20.68 -25.69
C SER A 184 -8.16 20.93 -25.42
N SER A 185 -7.48 21.76 -26.21
CA SER A 185 -6.08 22.15 -25.96
C SER A 185 -5.93 22.84 -24.59
N ASN A 186 -6.79 23.80 -24.27
CA ASN A 186 -6.75 24.51 -23.00
C ASN A 186 -7.03 23.58 -21.80
N LEU A 187 -7.93 22.61 -21.98
CA LEU A 187 -8.21 21.56 -20.99
C LEU A 187 -7.02 20.60 -20.82
N PHE A 188 -6.33 20.25 -21.91
CA PHE A 188 -5.10 19.46 -21.85
C PHE A 188 -4.01 20.21 -21.11
N ASP A 189 -3.83 21.51 -21.33
CA ASP A 189 -2.84 22.31 -20.61
C ASP A 189 -3.17 22.42 -19.12
N LEU A 190 -4.46 22.54 -18.76
CA LEU A 190 -4.89 22.56 -17.36
C LEU A 190 -4.71 21.21 -16.69
N ASN A 191 -5.14 20.11 -17.34
CA ASN A 191 -4.93 18.75 -16.87
C ASN A 191 -3.45 18.39 -16.82
N PHE A 192 -2.63 18.87 -17.76
CA PHE A 192 -1.19 18.68 -17.75
C PHE A 192 -0.54 19.47 -16.62
N PHE A 193 -1.01 20.67 -16.31
CA PHE A 193 -0.55 21.43 -15.15
C PHE A 193 -0.87 20.71 -13.83
N THR A 194 -2.11 20.21 -13.67
CA THR A 194 -2.49 19.42 -12.49
C THR A 194 -1.73 18.09 -12.43
N TRP A 195 -1.59 17.39 -13.55
CA TRP A 195 -0.89 16.10 -13.61
C TRP A 195 0.63 16.24 -13.45
N LYS A 196 1.24 17.33 -13.93
CA LYS A 196 2.67 17.62 -13.72
C LYS A 196 2.97 17.90 -12.25
N MET A 197 2.03 18.50 -11.52
CA MET A 197 2.13 18.63 -10.06
C MET A 197 1.97 17.27 -9.38
N ASP A 198 1.08 16.40 -9.87
CA ASP A 198 0.99 15.01 -9.40
C ASP A 198 2.24 14.16 -9.75
N GLN A 199 2.93 14.40 -10.87
CA GLN A 199 4.10 13.61 -11.29
C GLN A 199 5.43 14.05 -10.65
N ASN A 200 5.51 15.24 -10.05
CA ASN A 200 6.64 15.59 -9.18
C ASN A 200 6.73 14.68 -7.92
N MET A 201 5.78 13.77 -7.76
CA MET A 201 5.71 12.72 -6.76
C MET A 201 6.63 11.50 -7.03
N PHE A 202 7.25 11.35 -8.22
CA PHE A 202 8.12 10.20 -8.53
C PHE A 202 9.64 10.49 -8.53
N TYR A 203 10.09 11.70 -8.24
CA TYR A 203 11.53 12.06 -8.28
C TYR A 203 12.13 12.48 -6.93
N VAL A 204 11.43 12.30 -5.81
CA VAL A 204 12.01 12.44 -4.47
C VAL A 204 11.52 11.29 -3.58
N LEU A 205 11.99 10.07 -3.90
CA LEU A 205 12.35 8.95 -3.02
C LEU A 205 12.56 7.69 -3.89
#